data_AF-A0A397VM49-F1
#
_entry.id   AF-A0A397VM49-F1
#
_cell.length_a   1.000
_cell.length_b   1.000
_cell.length_c   1.000
_cell.angle_alpha   90.00
_cell.angle_beta   90.00
_cell.angle_gamma   90.00
#
_symmetry.space_group_name_H-M   'P 1'
#
loop_
_entity.id
_entity.type
_entity.pdbx_description
1 polymer ?
#
loop_
_entity_poly.entity_id
_entity_poly.type
_entity_poly.pdbx_seq_one_letter_code
_entity_poly.pdbx_strand_id
1 'polypeptide(L)'
;MSGRTSQATSEDIIQWNYYERLGDVTTSNETLSVKENTEEEVEEEFRRDSIFIKVSPEDAFKSSFLKIPGCVPIDVHACFKRLYPHSEVEKESLLKFYLKLCRLESKADMPFNRLWNYYSETKELSSDITARNMHEVANYCIIDVSRCQELTVKCNIINNYRKVASIAYVSLFDTHYRANRIKVKNLLGIYATKRNMLFSTICHKDKEKARGITLAEQYNIGLVARFVIAKGFGIKYGDTDSLYLTCPDKYYEKCDSNYNENKLSKEAYWSEIVKITMKVMDEFRNKVNAYLRIKNGTSYLKMVYEEVLLPVCFTGIDTVKQGQTELFRFIGEKIMREVMNIDNTRTIYQIVENTLREASKKQWDFNQFVAMATWKPNKDNKCIQRFIERMKENYENKIPDSGKHFSYIVVKGERYRDKNGQLIPRRNADYMEFPDIAKEFNMKIDINYYLEKTVGLCARFINNDDKYQPLLHIRLCNSKIRMKKRSRLMFIPRTRQKIA
;
A
#
# COMPACT_ATOMS: atom_id res chain seq x y z
N MET A 1 60.06 5.72 -21.84
CA MET A 1 60.41 6.63 -20.74
C MET A 1 59.81 6.06 -19.46
N SER A 2 60.65 5.90 -18.43
CA SER A 2 60.42 5.32 -17.09
C SER A 2 58.95 5.24 -16.62
N GLY A 3 58.39 4.04 -16.60
CA GLY A 3 57.13 3.74 -15.94
C GLY A 3 57.38 3.22 -14.52
N ARG A 4 57.10 4.03 -13.50
CA ARG A 4 57.03 3.57 -12.12
C ARG A 4 55.70 2.82 -11.92
N THR A 5 55.76 1.51 -11.84
CA THR A 5 54.69 0.68 -11.27
C THR A 5 54.75 0.79 -9.74
N SER A 6 53.90 1.62 -9.15
CA SER A 6 53.60 1.52 -7.72
C SER A 6 52.53 0.45 -7.54
N GLN A 7 52.92 -0.73 -7.05
CA GLN A 7 51.97 -1.68 -6.46
C GLN A 7 51.46 -1.06 -5.15
N ALA A 8 50.18 -0.70 -5.12
CA ALA A 8 49.53 -0.27 -3.88
C ALA A 8 49.55 -1.43 -2.88
N THR A 9 50.05 -1.19 -1.67
CA THR A 9 50.03 -2.17 -0.59
C THR A 9 48.59 -2.35 -0.08
N SER A 10 48.32 -3.44 0.65
CA SER A 10 46.99 -3.67 1.24
C SER A 10 46.52 -2.55 2.18
N GLU A 11 47.45 -1.77 2.72
CA GLU A 11 47.20 -0.61 3.56
C GLU A 11 46.71 0.60 2.74
N ASP A 12 47.25 0.82 1.54
CA ASP A 12 46.80 1.87 0.61
C ASP A 12 45.37 1.63 0.09
N ILE A 13 44.95 0.37 -0.01
CA ILE A 13 43.58 -0.02 -0.44
C ILE A 13 42.54 0.30 0.64
N ILE A 14 42.93 0.34 1.92
CA ILE A 14 42.03 0.65 3.04
C ILE A 14 41.78 2.17 3.13
N GLN A 15 42.70 3.00 2.62
CA GLN A 15 42.58 4.45 2.64
C GLN A 15 41.67 5.04 1.54
N TRP A 16 41.17 4.23 0.60
CA TRP A 16 40.16 4.65 -0.37
C TRP A 16 38.78 4.82 0.30
N ASN A 17 38.55 6.04 0.81
CA ASN A 17 37.24 6.72 0.90
C ASN A 17 36.05 5.89 1.43
N TYR A 18 36.14 5.41 2.68
CA TYR A 18 34.94 5.04 3.45
C TYR A 18 34.17 6.27 4.00
N TYR A 19 34.69 7.48 3.78
CA TYR A 19 34.15 8.75 4.27
C TYR A 19 33.95 9.75 3.12
N GLU A 20 32.86 9.63 2.38
CA GLU A 20 32.38 10.75 1.55
C GLU A 20 31.81 11.85 2.46
N ARG A 21 32.58 12.93 2.65
CA ARG A 21 32.07 14.27 2.98
C ARG A 21 31.23 14.77 1.79
N LEU A 22 29.95 15.03 2.00
CA LEU A 22 29.12 15.83 1.07
C LEU A 22 29.01 17.24 1.63
N GLY A 23 29.35 18.21 0.76
CA GLY A 23 29.45 19.63 1.07
C GLY A 23 28.15 20.30 1.50
N ASP A 24 28.34 21.53 1.95
CA ASP A 24 27.34 22.47 2.45
C ASP A 24 26.05 22.48 1.64
N VAL A 25 24.94 22.24 2.34
CA VAL A 25 23.64 22.78 1.93
C VAL A 25 23.60 24.20 2.47
N THR A 26 23.87 25.18 1.62
CA THR A 26 23.57 26.58 1.88
C THR A 26 22.05 26.75 2.03
N THR A 27 21.60 26.89 3.27
CA THR A 27 20.40 27.67 3.58
C THR A 27 20.87 28.84 4.42
N SER A 28 20.92 30.01 3.78
CA SER A 28 21.07 31.31 4.38
C SER A 28 20.05 31.51 5.51
N ASN A 29 20.53 31.86 6.71
CA ASN A 29 20.08 32.99 7.52
C ASN A 29 20.91 33.05 8.82
N GLU A 30 21.61 34.17 9.01
CA GLU A 30 21.97 34.86 10.28
C GLU A 30 22.48 33.98 11.45
N THR A 31 23.70 34.11 11.98
CA THR A 31 24.32 35.31 12.54
C THR A 31 25.79 34.99 12.84
N LEU A 32 26.70 35.90 12.48
CA LEU A 32 28.13 35.83 12.78
C LEU A 32 28.39 36.45 14.16
N SER A 33 29.00 35.69 15.07
CA SER A 33 29.88 36.26 16.09
C SER A 33 31.10 35.37 16.32
N VAL A 34 32.22 35.91 15.83
CA VAL A 34 33.60 35.86 16.35
C VAL A 34 34.30 34.50 16.48
N LYS A 35 35.38 34.38 15.70
CA LYS A 35 36.43 33.35 15.76
C LYS A 35 37.27 33.49 17.02
N GLU A 36 37.80 32.38 17.53
CA GLU A 36 39.23 32.27 17.85
C GLU A 36 39.69 30.82 17.66
N ASN A 37 40.83 30.67 17.00
CA ASN A 37 41.47 29.40 16.69
C ASN A 37 42.40 29.02 17.84
N THR A 38 42.35 27.78 18.28
CA THR A 38 43.52 27.09 18.85
C THR A 38 43.42 25.59 18.56
N GLU A 39 44.56 25.04 18.21
CA GLU A 39 44.79 23.66 17.77
C GLU A 39 44.45 22.67 18.89
N GLU A 40 43.48 21.79 18.66
CA GLU A 40 43.28 20.58 19.46
C GLU A 40 43.09 19.39 18.50
N GLU A 41 43.87 18.34 18.77
CA GLU A 41 43.82 17.04 18.14
C GLU A 41 42.38 16.52 18.12
N VAL A 42 41.81 16.32 16.93
CA VAL A 42 40.45 15.80 16.79
C VAL A 42 40.49 14.29 17.06
N GLU A 43 40.28 13.91 18.33
CA GLU A 43 39.58 12.67 18.63
C GLU A 43 38.28 12.70 17.81
N GLU A 44 38.14 11.83 16.81
CA GLU A 44 36.91 11.70 16.03
C GLU A 44 35.80 11.15 16.93
N GLU A 45 35.21 12.06 17.69
CA GLU A 45 34.11 11.88 18.61
C GLU A 45 32.94 11.19 17.89
N PHE A 46 32.45 10.13 18.52
CA PHE A 46 31.27 9.34 18.17
C PHE A 46 30.06 10.21 17.73
N ARG A 47 29.99 10.58 16.44
CA ARG A 47 28.91 11.42 15.92
C ARG A 47 27.58 10.67 15.88
N ARG A 48 26.58 11.23 16.57
CA ARG A 48 25.19 10.78 16.52
C ARG A 48 24.55 11.30 15.23
N ASP A 49 24.75 10.58 14.13
CA ASP A 49 24.18 10.95 12.84
C ASP A 49 22.70 10.55 12.76
N SER A 50 21.91 11.38 12.08
CA SER A 50 20.53 11.02 11.71
C SER A 50 20.36 11.02 10.20
N ILE A 51 19.85 9.92 9.67
CA ILE A 51 19.66 9.69 8.24
C ILE A 51 18.18 9.43 7.96
N PHE A 52 17.65 10.07 6.92
CA PHE A 52 16.32 9.81 6.42
C PHE A 52 16.32 8.61 5.47
N ILE A 53 15.70 7.51 5.89
CA ILE A 53 15.46 6.33 5.08
C ILE A 53 14.17 6.55 4.29
N LYS A 54 14.25 6.46 2.96
CA LYS A 54 13.05 6.56 2.12
C LYS A 54 12.21 5.28 2.23
N VAL A 55 10.99 5.40 2.76
CA VAL A 55 10.05 4.29 2.93
C VAL A 55 9.12 4.20 1.72
N SER A 56 8.54 5.33 1.32
CA SER A 56 7.64 5.47 0.16
C SER A 56 8.03 6.70 -0.67
N PRO A 57 7.41 6.96 -1.83
CA PRO A 57 7.63 8.21 -2.57
C PRO A 57 7.34 9.45 -1.73
N GLU A 58 6.42 9.36 -0.76
CA GLU A 58 5.88 10.48 0.02
C GLU A 58 6.35 10.46 1.49
N ASP A 59 6.83 9.32 2.00
CA ASP A 59 7.20 9.15 3.41
C ASP A 59 8.67 8.74 3.58
N ALA A 60 9.31 9.36 4.56
CA ALA A 60 10.66 9.05 5.00
C ALA A 60 10.67 8.73 6.50
N PHE A 61 11.52 7.81 6.91
CA PHE A 61 11.75 7.43 8.29
C PHE A 61 13.08 8.04 8.76
N LYS A 62 13.04 8.84 9.83
CA LYS A 62 14.26 9.38 10.45
C LYS A 62 14.87 8.29 11.33
N SER A 63 16.03 7.79 10.97
CA SER A 63 16.82 6.86 11.79
C SER A 63 17.99 7.63 12.39
N SER A 64 18.08 7.63 13.73
CA SER A 64 19.23 8.14 14.47
C SER A 64 19.99 6.97 15.05
N PHE A 65 21.29 6.89 14.79
CA PHE A 65 22.12 5.79 15.29
C PHE A 65 23.55 6.27 15.56
N LEU A 66 24.25 5.48 16.35
CA LEU A 66 25.68 5.66 16.59
C LEU A 66 26.45 5.05 15.42
N LYS A 67 27.28 5.83 14.74
CA LYS A 67 28.12 5.31 13.66
C LYS A 67 29.33 4.60 14.28
N ILE A 68 29.32 3.27 14.22
CA ILE A 68 30.43 2.43 14.69
C ILE A 68 31.14 1.86 13.44
N PRO A 69 32.46 2.10 13.27
CA PRO A 69 33.22 1.52 12.17
C PRO A 69 33.06 0.00 12.08
N GLY A 70 32.90 -0.53 10.87
CA GLY A 70 32.67 -1.96 10.63
C GLY A 70 31.26 -2.48 10.97
N CYS A 71 30.40 -1.67 11.61
CA CYS A 71 29.04 -2.05 11.96
C CYS A 71 28.01 -1.38 11.03
N VAL A 72 27.04 -2.15 10.56
CA VAL A 72 25.89 -1.63 9.78
C VAL A 72 24.64 -1.70 10.65
N PRO A 73 24.18 -0.57 11.22
CA PRO A 73 22.93 -0.55 11.95
C PRO A 73 21.77 -0.79 10.97
N ILE A 74 20.84 -1.65 11.36
CA ILE A 74 19.63 -1.93 10.58
C ILE A 74 18.44 -1.81 11.52
N ASP A 75 17.62 -0.79 11.28
CA ASP A 75 16.39 -0.60 12.04
C ASP A 75 15.29 -1.50 11.46
N VAL A 76 14.85 -2.48 12.25
CA VAL A 76 13.80 -3.44 11.87
C VAL A 76 12.48 -2.71 11.60
N HIS A 77 12.16 -1.65 12.34
CA HIS A 77 10.95 -0.87 12.14
C HIS A 77 10.97 -0.16 10.78
N ALA A 78 12.11 0.45 10.41
CA ALA A 78 12.28 1.03 9.08
C ALA A 78 12.14 -0.02 7.96
N CYS A 79 12.65 -1.24 8.18
CA CYS A 79 12.53 -2.33 7.23
C CYS A 79 11.07 -2.76 7.03
N PHE A 80 10.33 -2.99 8.11
CA PHE A 80 8.93 -3.43 8.04
C PHE A 80 8.00 -2.36 7.47
N LYS A 81 8.24 -1.09 7.77
CA LYS A 81 7.55 0.02 7.09
C LYS A 81 7.77 0.00 5.58
N ARG A 82 8.95 -0.41 5.12
CA ARG A 82 9.27 -0.50 3.68
C ARG A 82 8.70 -1.77 3.03
N LEU A 83 8.65 -2.89 3.76
CA LEU A 83 8.04 -4.14 3.30
C LEU A 83 6.51 -4.04 3.22
N TYR A 84 5.91 -3.29 4.14
CA TYR A 84 4.46 -3.13 4.26
C TYR A 84 4.06 -1.64 4.26
N PRO A 85 4.27 -0.91 3.15
CA PRO A 85 4.03 0.53 3.09
C PRO A 85 2.55 0.93 3.28
N HIS A 86 1.63 -0.03 3.13
CA HIS A 86 0.18 0.17 3.24
C HIS A 86 -0.45 -0.52 4.46
N SER A 87 0.35 -1.15 5.34
CA SER A 87 -0.22 -1.87 6.49
C SER A 87 -0.76 -0.91 7.54
N GLU A 88 -1.98 -1.19 7.97
CA GLU A 88 -2.70 -0.46 9.00
C GLU A 88 -2.19 -0.83 10.38
N VAL A 89 -1.23 -0.07 10.90
CA VAL A 89 -0.71 -0.35 12.25
C VAL A 89 -1.40 0.51 13.28
N GLU A 90 -2.15 -0.12 14.17
CA GLU A 90 -2.59 0.50 15.42
C GLU A 90 -1.36 0.88 16.26
N LYS A 91 -1.35 2.13 16.77
CA LYS A 91 -0.21 2.73 17.48
C LYS A 91 0.26 1.91 18.69
N GLU A 92 -0.63 1.22 19.37
CA GLU A 92 -0.34 0.65 20.68
C GLU A 92 0.46 -0.65 20.63
N SER A 93 0.68 -1.25 19.45
CA SER A 93 1.43 -2.51 19.40
C SER A 93 2.11 -2.80 18.05
N LEU A 94 2.88 -1.84 17.50
CA LEU A 94 3.62 -2.00 16.23
C LEU A 94 4.35 -3.35 16.09
N LEU A 95 5.09 -3.76 17.12
CA LEU A 95 5.77 -5.06 17.13
C LEU A 95 4.77 -6.22 17.12
N LYS A 96 3.74 -6.20 17.97
CA LYS A 96 2.68 -7.21 18.05
C LYS A 96 1.92 -7.34 16.73
N PHE A 97 1.67 -6.22 16.05
CA PHE A 97 1.03 -6.17 14.73
C PHE A 97 1.87 -6.94 13.71
N TYR A 98 3.17 -6.64 13.61
CA TYR A 98 4.05 -7.34 12.67
C TYR A 98 4.26 -8.81 13.05
N LEU A 99 4.29 -9.16 14.35
CA LEU A 99 4.31 -10.55 14.80
C LEU A 99 3.07 -11.31 14.33
N LYS A 100 1.88 -10.73 14.51
CA LYS A 100 0.62 -11.31 14.03
C LYS A 100 0.59 -11.44 12.51
N LEU A 101 1.03 -10.40 11.79
CA LEU A 101 1.11 -10.39 10.32
C LEU A 101 2.01 -11.52 9.82
N CYS A 102 3.14 -11.73 10.49
CA CYS A 102 4.05 -12.80 10.20
C CYS A 102 3.63 -14.15 10.81
N ARG A 103 2.50 -14.29 11.51
CA ARG A 103 2.09 -15.52 12.22
C ARG A 103 3.17 -16.03 13.17
N LEU A 104 3.70 -15.14 13.99
CA LEU A 104 4.57 -15.44 15.13
C LEU A 104 3.77 -15.30 16.42
N GLU A 105 4.28 -15.91 17.50
CA GLU A 105 3.67 -15.78 18.81
C GLU A 105 3.64 -14.32 19.26
N SER A 106 2.58 -13.98 19.99
CA SER A 106 2.46 -12.64 20.57
C SER A 106 3.48 -12.45 21.69
N LYS A 107 3.99 -11.22 21.77
CA LYS A 107 4.73 -10.72 22.92
C LYS A 107 3.80 -10.54 24.14
N ALA A 108 4.31 -10.79 25.35
CA ALA A 108 3.68 -10.38 26.61
C ALA A 108 3.80 -8.86 26.81
N ASP A 109 2.69 -8.18 27.08
CA ASP A 109 2.68 -6.71 27.21
C ASP A 109 2.95 -6.30 28.66
N MET A 110 3.87 -5.35 28.87
CA MET A 110 4.18 -4.79 30.18
C MET A 110 3.83 -3.30 30.17
N PRO A 111 2.73 -2.88 30.82
CA PRO A 111 2.35 -1.48 30.89
C PRO A 111 3.46 -0.63 31.49
N PHE A 112 3.70 0.55 30.92
CA PHE A 112 4.75 1.47 31.36
C PHE A 112 4.67 1.79 32.86
N ASN A 113 3.46 2.01 33.39
CA ASN A 113 3.27 2.29 34.82
C ASN A 113 3.73 1.12 35.71
N ARG A 114 3.51 -0.12 35.26
CA ARG A 114 3.96 -1.33 35.97
C ARG A 114 5.48 -1.43 35.98
N LEU A 115 6.11 -1.14 34.84
CA LEU A 115 7.57 -1.09 34.71
C LEU A 115 8.19 -0.08 35.70
N TRP A 116 7.66 1.15 35.75
CA TRP A 116 8.15 2.18 36.68
C TRP A 116 7.95 1.80 38.13
N ASN A 117 6.81 1.23 38.49
CA ASN A 117 6.57 0.78 39.85
C ASN A 117 7.62 -0.26 40.28
N TYR A 118 7.93 -1.23 39.41
CA TYR A 118 8.96 -2.24 39.70
C TYR A 118 10.35 -1.63 39.89
N TYR A 119 10.74 -0.67 39.07
CA TYR A 119 12.01 0.03 39.26
C TYR A 119 12.04 0.85 40.55
N SER A 120 10.96 1.57 40.87
CA SER A 120 10.85 2.38 42.08
C SER A 120 10.90 1.52 43.35
N GLU A 121 10.11 0.44 43.41
CA GLU A 121 10.09 -0.50 44.53
C GLU A 121 11.46 -1.14 44.78
N THR A 122 12.15 -1.54 43.70
CA THR A 122 13.48 -2.16 43.80
C THR A 122 14.55 -1.17 44.30
N LYS A 123 14.39 0.13 44.00
CA LYS A 123 15.30 1.18 44.46
C LYS A 123 15.15 1.44 45.96
N GLU A 124 13.94 1.28 46.50
CA GLU A 124 13.66 1.51 47.92
C GLU A 124 14.01 0.30 48.80
N LEU A 125 13.72 -0.93 48.36
CA LEU A 125 14.01 -2.14 49.12
C LEU A 125 14.50 -3.31 48.25
N SER A 126 15.57 -3.94 48.69
CA SER A 126 16.02 -5.23 48.15
C SER A 126 15.36 -6.38 48.91
N SER A 127 14.53 -7.15 48.22
CA SER A 127 13.79 -8.30 48.76
C SER A 127 13.61 -9.38 47.68
N ASP A 128 13.20 -10.59 48.09
CA ASP A 128 12.90 -11.68 47.14
C ASP A 128 11.76 -11.29 46.18
N ILE A 129 10.83 -10.43 46.60
CA ILE A 129 9.73 -9.92 45.77
C ILE A 129 10.27 -8.94 44.72
N THR A 130 11.13 -7.99 45.10
CA THR A 130 11.69 -7.03 44.15
C THR A 130 12.66 -7.70 43.16
N ALA A 131 13.36 -8.76 43.58
CA ALA A 131 14.12 -9.62 42.67
C ALA A 131 13.24 -10.32 41.61
N ARG A 132 12.07 -10.85 42.00
CA ARG A 132 11.11 -11.45 41.05
C ARG A 132 10.53 -10.42 40.08
N ASN A 133 10.21 -9.22 40.55
CA ASN A 133 9.73 -8.13 39.70
C ASN A 133 10.79 -7.77 38.64
N MET A 134 12.05 -7.62 39.04
CA MET A 134 13.14 -7.35 38.10
C MET A 134 13.41 -8.51 37.13
N HIS A 135 13.22 -9.76 37.57
CA HIS A 135 13.28 -10.92 36.68
C HIS A 135 12.19 -10.86 35.60
N GLU A 136 10.96 -10.45 35.95
CA GLU A 136 9.87 -10.26 34.99
C GLU A 136 10.21 -9.17 33.94
N VAL A 137 10.80 -8.05 34.39
CA VAL A 137 11.29 -6.98 33.50
C VAL A 137 12.36 -7.50 32.54
N ALA A 138 13.34 -8.26 33.06
CA ALA A 138 14.39 -8.84 32.24
C ALA A 138 13.83 -9.81 31.19
N ASN A 139 12.89 -10.68 31.59
CA ASN A 139 12.23 -11.61 30.67
C ASN A 139 11.46 -10.87 29.56
N TYR A 140 10.71 -9.82 29.92
CA TYR A 140 10.05 -8.94 28.96
C TYR A 140 11.02 -8.33 27.93
N CYS A 141 12.15 -7.79 28.40
CA CYS A 141 13.18 -7.21 27.53
C CYS A 141 13.81 -8.25 26.59
N ILE A 142 14.08 -9.46 27.08
CA ILE A 142 14.65 -10.55 26.27
C ILE A 142 13.68 -10.94 25.16
N ILE A 143 12.40 -11.13 25.50
CA ILE A 143 11.37 -11.47 24.52
C ILE A 143 11.31 -10.41 23.42
N ASP A 144 11.34 -9.11 23.74
CA ASP A 144 11.32 -8.02 22.76
C ASP A 144 12.45 -8.07 21.74
N VAL A 145 13.66 -8.32 22.24
CA VAL A 145 14.86 -8.42 21.40
C VAL A 145 14.76 -9.67 20.52
N SER A 146 14.40 -10.81 21.10
CA SER A 146 14.24 -12.07 20.36
C SER A 146 13.18 -11.97 19.26
N ARG A 147 12.03 -11.35 19.55
CA ARG A 147 10.94 -11.17 18.56
C ARG A 147 11.36 -10.25 17.41
N CYS A 148 12.13 -9.19 17.66
CA CYS A 148 12.70 -8.35 16.61
C CYS A 148 13.65 -9.13 15.69
N GLN A 149 14.47 -10.02 16.27
CA GLN A 149 15.39 -10.87 15.51
C GLN A 149 14.63 -11.94 14.70
N GLU A 150 13.64 -12.61 15.30
CA GLU A 150 12.78 -13.58 14.62
C GLU A 150 12.09 -12.98 13.40
N LEU A 151 11.55 -11.76 13.51
CA LEU A 151 10.96 -11.03 12.40
C LEU A 151 11.95 -10.80 11.25
N THR A 152 13.18 -10.42 11.59
CA THR A 152 14.25 -10.16 10.62
C THR A 152 14.63 -11.42 9.84
N VAL A 153 14.74 -12.55 10.56
CA VAL A 153 15.05 -13.87 9.98
C VAL A 153 13.89 -14.36 9.14
N LYS A 154 12.65 -14.31 9.65
CA LYS A 154 11.45 -14.80 8.97
C LYS A 154 11.17 -14.08 7.65
N CYS A 155 11.43 -12.78 7.58
CA CYS A 155 11.31 -11.99 6.35
C CYS A 155 12.59 -11.98 5.50
N ASN A 156 13.62 -12.73 5.89
CA ASN A 156 14.90 -12.86 5.17
C ASN A 156 15.55 -11.52 4.80
N ILE A 157 15.41 -10.51 5.69
CA ILE A 157 15.69 -9.10 5.37
C ILE A 157 17.16 -8.89 5.00
N ILE A 158 18.06 -9.41 5.83
CA ILE A 158 19.51 -9.21 5.66
C ILE A 158 20.00 -9.90 4.38
N ASN A 159 19.55 -11.12 4.10
CA ASN A 159 19.96 -11.84 2.89
C ASN A 159 19.45 -11.16 1.62
N ASN A 160 18.23 -10.61 1.64
CA ASN A 160 17.72 -9.79 0.54
C ASN A 160 18.60 -8.56 0.31
N TYR A 161 19.03 -7.87 1.38
CA TYR A 161 19.94 -6.74 1.29
C TYR A 161 21.31 -7.13 0.74
N ARG A 162 21.89 -8.25 1.22
CA ARG A 162 23.13 -8.79 0.68
C ARG A 162 23.02 -9.10 -0.82
N LYS A 163 21.90 -9.66 -1.26
CA LYS A 163 21.68 -9.95 -2.68
C LYS A 163 21.59 -8.68 -3.51
N VAL A 164 20.85 -7.67 -3.03
CA VAL A 164 20.77 -6.36 -3.69
C VAL A 164 22.13 -5.66 -3.74
N ALA A 165 22.90 -5.72 -2.66
CA ALA A 165 24.26 -5.18 -2.58
C ALA A 165 25.17 -5.81 -3.63
N SER A 166 25.14 -7.15 -3.73
CA SER A 166 25.90 -7.92 -4.71
C SER A 166 25.48 -7.63 -6.16
N ILE A 167 24.17 -7.55 -6.44
CA ILE A 167 23.67 -7.27 -7.79
C ILE A 167 24.02 -5.85 -8.20
N ALA A 168 23.78 -4.86 -7.32
CA ALA A 168 23.90 -3.46 -7.67
C ALA A 168 25.28 -2.86 -7.39
N TYR A 169 26.22 -3.65 -6.88
CA TYR A 169 27.57 -3.21 -6.50
C TYR A 169 27.53 -1.98 -5.58
N VAL A 170 26.72 -2.09 -4.52
CA VAL A 170 26.60 -1.07 -3.47
C VAL A 170 26.93 -1.70 -2.13
N SER A 171 27.31 -0.89 -1.15
CA SER A 171 27.52 -1.36 0.22
C SER A 171 26.22 -1.91 0.83
N LEU A 172 26.33 -2.80 1.82
CA LEU A 172 25.16 -3.27 2.58
C LEU A 172 24.43 -2.09 3.23
N PHE A 173 25.18 -1.11 3.74
CA PHE A 173 24.65 0.14 4.28
C PHE A 173 23.74 0.87 3.28
N ASP A 174 24.21 1.07 2.04
CA ASP A 174 23.43 1.77 1.01
C ASP A 174 22.17 1.02 0.59
N THR A 175 22.12 -0.31 0.75
CA THR A 175 20.88 -1.05 0.48
C THR A 175 19.76 -0.71 1.47
N HIS A 176 20.12 -0.44 2.73
CA HIS A 176 19.18 -0.06 3.77
C HIS A 176 18.87 1.44 3.72
N TYR A 177 19.90 2.29 3.72
CA TYR A 177 19.76 3.73 3.91
C TYR A 177 19.52 4.53 2.62
N ARG A 178 20.04 4.10 1.47
CA ARG A 178 19.93 4.87 0.21
C ARG A 178 18.80 4.37 -0.69
N ALA A 179 18.17 5.32 -1.37
CA ALA A 179 17.13 5.06 -2.36
C ALA A 179 17.66 4.26 -3.56
N ASN A 180 16.77 3.63 -4.33
CA ASN A 180 17.15 2.78 -5.47
C ASN A 180 17.91 3.50 -6.59
N ARG A 181 17.94 4.84 -6.61
CA ARG A 181 18.69 5.61 -7.59
C ARG A 181 20.19 5.28 -7.59
N ILE A 182 20.82 5.12 -6.42
CA ILE A 182 22.26 4.80 -6.33
C ILE A 182 22.53 3.41 -6.92
N LYS A 183 21.64 2.45 -6.64
CA LYS A 183 21.70 1.08 -7.14
C LYS A 183 21.70 1.05 -8.67
N VAL A 184 20.80 1.81 -9.29
CA VAL A 184 20.72 1.94 -10.76
C VAL A 184 21.94 2.65 -11.34
N LYS A 185 22.45 3.69 -10.68
CA LYS A 185 23.66 4.41 -11.12
C LYS A 185 24.89 3.51 -11.18
N ASN A 186 25.13 2.72 -10.12
CA ASN A 186 26.28 1.81 -10.07
C ASN A 186 26.17 0.70 -11.13
N LEU A 187 24.99 0.11 -11.29
CA LEU A 187 24.72 -0.87 -12.35
C LEU A 187 25.00 -0.31 -13.75
N LEU A 188 24.47 0.89 -14.04
CA LEU A 188 24.68 1.54 -15.34
C LEU A 188 26.15 1.85 -15.56
N GLY A 189 26.85 2.30 -14.52
CA GLY A 189 28.25 2.63 -14.60
C GLY A 189 29.12 1.43 -14.94
N ILE A 190 28.91 0.31 -14.28
CA ILE A 190 29.62 -0.94 -14.59
C ILE A 190 29.32 -1.41 -16.01
N TYR A 191 28.07 -1.34 -16.44
CA TYR A 191 27.70 -1.72 -17.80
C TYR A 191 28.39 -0.83 -18.84
N ALA A 192 28.43 0.48 -18.61
CA ALA A 192 29.10 1.44 -19.48
C ALA A 192 30.60 1.19 -19.54
N THR A 193 31.26 0.99 -18.39
CA THR A 193 32.69 0.63 -18.33
C THR A 193 32.99 -0.65 -19.10
N LYS A 194 32.17 -1.71 -18.96
CA LYS A 194 32.34 -2.96 -19.72
C LYS A 194 32.19 -2.79 -21.23
N ARG A 195 31.50 -1.75 -21.68
CA ARG A 195 31.28 -1.42 -23.09
C ARG A 195 32.23 -0.32 -23.59
N ASN A 196 33.20 0.12 -22.78
CA ASN A 196 34.05 1.28 -23.05
C ASN A 196 33.25 2.55 -23.39
N MET A 197 32.09 2.71 -22.74
CA MET A 197 31.21 3.87 -22.92
C MET A 197 31.45 4.87 -21.79
N LEU A 198 31.66 6.14 -22.15
CA LEU A 198 31.63 7.24 -21.19
C LEU A 198 30.17 7.51 -20.79
N PHE A 199 29.88 7.59 -19.50
CA PHE A 199 28.55 7.94 -19.00
C PHE A 199 28.67 9.03 -17.92
N SER A 200 27.76 10.00 -17.94
CA SER A 200 27.71 11.06 -16.94
C SER A 200 26.63 10.75 -15.89
N THR A 201 26.95 10.97 -14.61
CA THR A 201 26.01 10.85 -13.50
C THR A 201 25.20 12.13 -13.25
N ILE A 202 25.46 13.18 -14.02
CA ILE A 202 24.76 14.46 -13.95
C ILE A 202 23.32 14.24 -14.41
N CYS A 203 22.37 14.48 -13.50
CA CYS A 203 20.95 14.40 -13.83
C CYS A 203 20.56 15.58 -14.71
N HIS A 204 20.57 15.41 -16.03
CA HIS A 204 19.70 16.18 -16.89
C HIS A 204 18.25 15.80 -16.56
N LYS A 205 17.41 16.78 -16.19
CA LYS A 205 15.97 16.58 -15.95
C LYS A 205 15.24 16.36 -17.29
N ASP A 206 15.66 15.37 -18.08
CA ASP A 206 15.04 15.07 -19.36
C ASP A 206 13.75 14.29 -19.14
N LYS A 207 12.67 15.04 -18.91
CA LYS A 207 11.29 14.51 -18.93
C LYS A 207 10.98 13.79 -20.25
N GLU A 208 11.74 14.04 -21.32
CA GLU A 208 11.55 13.47 -22.64
C GLU A 208 11.86 11.97 -22.72
N LYS A 209 12.91 11.48 -22.04
CA LYS A 209 13.22 10.03 -22.06
C LYS A 209 12.15 9.20 -21.35
N ALA A 210 11.65 9.68 -20.20
CA ALA A 210 10.55 9.03 -19.51
C ALA A 210 9.25 9.05 -20.34
N ARG A 211 8.99 10.15 -21.07
CA ARG A 211 7.88 10.23 -22.04
C ARG A 211 8.06 9.24 -23.20
N GLY A 212 9.27 9.10 -23.73
CA GLY A 212 9.56 8.16 -24.82
C GLY A 212 9.24 6.71 -24.48
N ILE A 213 9.63 6.24 -23.29
CA ILE A 213 9.30 4.89 -22.80
C ILE A 213 7.79 4.72 -22.64
N THR A 214 7.12 5.68 -22.00
CA THR A 214 5.66 5.64 -21.79
C THR A 214 4.89 5.61 -23.12
N LEU A 215 5.35 6.38 -24.12
CA LEU A 215 4.76 6.39 -25.45
C LEU A 215 4.99 5.06 -26.20
N ALA A 216 6.16 4.46 -26.05
CA ALA A 216 6.45 3.15 -26.64
C ALA A 216 5.61 2.03 -26.01
N GLU A 217 5.41 2.06 -24.69
CA GLU A 217 4.48 1.14 -24.00
C GLU A 217 3.05 1.33 -24.50
N GLN A 218 2.56 2.57 -24.57
CA GLN A 218 1.24 2.89 -25.11
C GLN A 218 1.07 2.47 -26.58
N TYR A 219 2.13 2.60 -27.38
CA TYR A 219 2.14 2.12 -28.76
C TYR A 219 2.00 0.59 -28.81
N ASN A 220 2.79 -0.13 -28.02
CA ASN A 220 2.78 -1.60 -27.99
C ASN A 220 1.43 -2.15 -27.47
N ILE A 221 0.88 -1.58 -26.39
CA ILE A 221 -0.43 -2.01 -25.87
C ILE A 221 -1.54 -1.72 -26.89
N GLY A 222 -1.49 -0.57 -27.58
CA GLY A 222 -2.42 -0.24 -28.66
C GLY A 222 -2.26 -1.14 -29.90
N LEU A 223 -1.04 -1.62 -30.18
CA LEU A 223 -0.74 -2.57 -31.24
C LEU A 223 -1.38 -3.94 -30.94
N VAL A 224 -1.23 -4.44 -29.72
CA VAL A 224 -1.85 -5.69 -29.26
C VAL A 224 -3.37 -5.55 -29.25
N ALA A 225 -3.91 -4.44 -28.73
CA ALA A 225 -5.35 -4.21 -28.69
C ALA A 225 -5.99 -4.28 -30.09
N ARG A 226 -5.36 -3.67 -31.10
CA ARG A 226 -5.84 -3.76 -32.50
C ARG A 226 -5.78 -5.19 -33.03
N PHE A 227 -4.72 -5.94 -32.71
CA PHE A 227 -4.60 -7.34 -33.13
C PHE A 227 -5.66 -8.24 -32.49
N VAL A 228 -5.96 -8.02 -31.20
CA VAL A 228 -7.02 -8.71 -30.46
C VAL A 228 -8.38 -8.50 -31.11
N ILE A 229 -8.75 -7.25 -31.36
CA ILE A 229 -10.03 -6.89 -31.99
C ILE A 229 -10.11 -7.48 -33.41
N ALA A 230 -9.02 -7.38 -34.19
CA ALA A 230 -8.97 -7.94 -35.54
C ALA A 230 -9.13 -9.48 -35.58
N LYS A 231 -8.81 -10.18 -34.49
CA LYS A 231 -9.04 -11.63 -34.33
C LYS A 231 -10.41 -11.96 -33.76
N GLY A 232 -11.26 -10.96 -33.52
CA GLY A 232 -12.63 -11.10 -33.02
C GLY A 232 -12.76 -11.19 -31.50
N PHE A 233 -11.65 -11.09 -30.76
CA PHE A 233 -11.67 -11.08 -29.29
C PHE A 233 -12.10 -9.70 -28.79
N GLY A 234 -12.89 -9.66 -27.73
CA GLY A 234 -13.29 -8.41 -27.10
C GLY A 234 -12.28 -7.95 -26.05
N ILE A 235 -12.22 -6.64 -25.80
CA ILE A 235 -11.41 -6.05 -24.72
C ILE A 235 -12.38 -5.43 -23.70
N LYS A 236 -12.40 -5.96 -22.48
CA LYS A 236 -13.23 -5.45 -21.39
C LYS A 236 -12.59 -4.24 -20.70
N TYR A 237 -11.28 -4.29 -20.52
CA TYR A 237 -10.51 -3.26 -19.83
C TYR A 237 -9.05 -3.29 -20.29
N GLY A 238 -8.36 -2.17 -20.14
CA GLY A 238 -6.92 -2.08 -20.31
C GLY A 238 -6.35 -1.01 -19.39
N ASP A 239 -5.16 -1.26 -18.86
CA ASP A 239 -4.36 -0.27 -18.16
C ASP A 239 -3.04 -0.02 -18.88
N THR A 240 -1.96 0.28 -18.14
CA THR A 240 -0.70 0.72 -18.77
C THR A 240 0.09 -0.46 -19.33
N ASP A 241 -0.08 -1.65 -18.76
CA ASP A 241 0.69 -2.85 -19.05
C ASP A 241 -0.16 -4.12 -19.26
N SER A 242 -1.48 -4.05 -19.07
CA SER A 242 -2.38 -5.20 -19.21
C SER A 242 -3.64 -4.93 -20.06
N LEU A 243 -4.19 -6.00 -20.64
CA LEU A 243 -5.46 -6.03 -21.34
C LEU A 243 -6.31 -7.19 -20.84
N TYR A 244 -7.55 -6.91 -20.48
CA TYR A 244 -8.53 -7.88 -20.01
C TYR A 244 -9.38 -8.32 -21.20
N LEU A 245 -9.09 -9.52 -21.69
CA LEU A 245 -9.67 -10.04 -22.92
C LEU A 245 -10.95 -10.83 -22.67
N THR A 246 -11.78 -10.92 -23.70
CA THR A 246 -12.96 -11.80 -23.74
C THR A 246 -12.91 -12.67 -24.98
N CYS A 247 -13.22 -13.95 -24.78
CA CYS A 247 -13.26 -14.91 -25.86
C CYS A 247 -14.51 -14.67 -26.74
N PRO A 248 -14.41 -14.81 -28.08
CA PRO A 248 -15.57 -14.74 -28.96
C PRO A 248 -16.59 -15.85 -28.64
N ASP A 249 -17.88 -15.54 -28.78
CA ASP A 249 -18.97 -16.47 -28.44
C ASP A 249 -18.94 -17.79 -29.23
N LYS A 250 -18.36 -17.79 -30.43
CA LYS A 250 -18.23 -18.97 -31.30
C LYS A 250 -17.56 -20.18 -30.63
N TYR A 251 -16.66 -19.95 -29.68
CA TYR A 251 -15.96 -21.03 -28.98
C TYR A 251 -16.86 -21.77 -27.98
N TYR A 252 -17.96 -21.15 -27.57
CA TYR A 252 -18.86 -21.69 -26.55
C TYR A 252 -20.14 -22.29 -27.15
N GLU A 253 -20.39 -22.18 -28.46
CA GLU A 253 -21.65 -22.61 -29.10
C GLU A 253 -22.07 -24.03 -28.71
N LYS A 254 -21.16 -25.01 -28.80
CA LYS A 254 -21.44 -26.40 -28.41
C LYS A 254 -21.81 -26.54 -26.93
N CYS A 255 -21.10 -25.82 -26.06
CA CYS A 255 -21.33 -25.84 -24.62
C CYS A 255 -22.68 -25.17 -24.28
N ASP A 256 -22.96 -24.03 -24.93
CA ASP A 256 -24.20 -23.26 -24.80
C ASP A 256 -25.40 -24.10 -25.26
N SER A 257 -25.32 -24.80 -26.40
CA SER A 257 -26.39 -25.70 -26.88
C SER A 257 -26.66 -26.85 -25.90
N ASN A 258 -25.62 -27.53 -25.42
CA ASN A 258 -25.78 -28.62 -24.46
C ASN A 258 -26.43 -28.15 -23.15
N TYR A 259 -26.13 -26.95 -22.69
CA TYR A 259 -26.76 -26.38 -21.49
C TYR A 259 -28.22 -26.01 -21.73
N ASN A 260 -28.53 -25.39 -22.88
CA ASN A 260 -29.90 -25.04 -23.25
C ASN A 260 -30.80 -26.28 -23.43
N GLU A 261 -30.24 -27.38 -23.94
CA GLU A 261 -30.93 -28.67 -24.07
C GLU A 261 -31.02 -29.46 -22.74
N ASN A 262 -30.63 -28.86 -21.60
CA ASN A 262 -30.59 -29.48 -20.27
C ASN A 262 -29.69 -30.72 -20.18
N LYS A 263 -28.72 -30.90 -21.09
CA LYS A 263 -27.74 -31.99 -21.06
C LYS A 263 -26.60 -31.74 -20.06
N LEU A 264 -26.42 -30.50 -19.61
CA LEU A 264 -25.41 -30.10 -18.63
C LEU A 264 -26.06 -29.47 -17.40
N SER A 265 -25.55 -29.81 -16.22
CA SER A 265 -25.82 -29.04 -15.01
C SER A 265 -25.16 -27.65 -15.10
N LYS A 266 -25.62 -26.70 -14.27
CA LYS A 266 -25.04 -25.36 -14.21
C LYS A 266 -23.56 -25.40 -13.86
N GLU A 267 -23.16 -26.24 -12.91
CA GLU A 267 -21.75 -26.43 -12.55
C GLU A 267 -20.92 -26.97 -13.72
N ALA A 268 -21.40 -28.05 -14.37
CA ALA A 268 -20.71 -28.63 -15.51
C ALA A 268 -20.57 -27.63 -16.67
N TYR A 269 -21.60 -26.85 -16.97
CA TYR A 269 -21.55 -25.79 -17.98
C TYR A 269 -20.46 -24.75 -17.69
N TRP A 270 -20.39 -24.27 -16.44
CA TRP A 270 -19.40 -23.25 -16.04
C TRP A 270 -17.98 -23.82 -16.08
N SER A 271 -17.79 -25.05 -15.59
CA SER A 271 -16.50 -25.74 -15.67
C SER A 271 -16.02 -25.92 -17.11
N GLU A 272 -16.92 -26.31 -18.03
CA GLU A 272 -16.56 -26.49 -19.44
C GLU A 272 -16.23 -25.15 -20.13
N ILE A 273 -16.96 -24.07 -19.83
CA ILE A 273 -16.62 -22.73 -20.33
C ILE A 273 -15.21 -22.32 -19.89
N VAL A 274 -14.87 -22.53 -18.62
CA VAL A 274 -13.55 -22.19 -18.08
C VAL A 274 -12.45 -22.97 -18.82
N LYS A 275 -12.62 -24.28 -18.98
CA LYS A 275 -11.65 -25.14 -19.71
C LYS A 275 -11.47 -24.69 -21.16
N ILE A 276 -12.57 -24.42 -21.87
CA ILE A 276 -12.52 -23.89 -23.25
C ILE A 276 -11.75 -22.57 -23.29
N THR A 277 -12.05 -21.67 -22.35
CA THR A 277 -11.40 -20.34 -22.27
C THR A 277 -9.90 -20.47 -22.07
N MET A 278 -9.45 -21.28 -21.11
CA MET A 278 -8.02 -21.48 -20.83
C MET A 278 -7.29 -21.98 -22.08
N LYS A 279 -7.82 -23.02 -22.72
CA LYS A 279 -7.24 -23.58 -23.95
C LYS A 279 -7.12 -22.53 -25.07
N VAL A 280 -8.19 -21.79 -25.32
CA VAL A 280 -8.20 -20.76 -26.38
C VAL A 280 -7.24 -19.61 -26.04
N MET A 281 -7.17 -19.18 -24.79
CA MET A 281 -6.28 -18.10 -24.36
C MET A 281 -4.80 -18.51 -24.42
N ASP A 282 -4.46 -19.75 -24.09
CA ASP A 282 -3.10 -20.27 -24.24
C ASP A 282 -2.62 -20.27 -25.70
N GLU A 283 -3.47 -20.75 -26.61
CA GLU A 283 -3.18 -20.69 -28.05
C GLU A 283 -3.10 -19.24 -28.55
N PHE A 284 -3.97 -18.37 -28.04
CA PHE A 284 -4.01 -16.97 -28.44
C PHE A 284 -2.80 -16.18 -27.94
N ARG A 285 -2.31 -16.44 -26.72
CA ARG A 285 -1.06 -15.89 -26.17
C ARG A 285 0.10 -16.14 -27.13
N ASN A 286 0.21 -17.37 -27.65
CA ASN A 286 1.28 -17.72 -28.59
C ASN A 286 1.18 -16.91 -29.89
N LYS A 287 -0.04 -16.68 -30.39
CA LYS A 287 -0.29 -15.82 -31.57
C LYS A 287 0.07 -14.36 -31.31
N VAL A 288 -0.29 -13.81 -30.16
CA VAL A 288 0.10 -12.44 -29.74
C VAL A 288 1.62 -12.32 -29.64
N ASN A 289 2.29 -13.29 -29.02
CA ASN A 289 3.75 -13.30 -28.89
C ASN A 289 4.47 -13.38 -30.23
N ALA A 290 3.96 -14.20 -31.17
CA ALA A 290 4.48 -14.24 -32.53
C ALA A 290 4.30 -12.88 -33.25
N TYR A 291 3.14 -12.26 -33.09
CA TYR A 291 2.85 -10.94 -33.66
C TYR A 291 3.75 -9.84 -33.08
N LEU A 292 3.94 -9.81 -31.77
CA LEU A 292 4.86 -8.89 -31.10
C LEU A 292 6.30 -9.08 -31.57
N ARG A 293 6.75 -10.34 -31.72
CA ARG A 293 8.09 -10.64 -32.25
C ARG A 293 8.28 -10.11 -33.68
N ILE A 294 7.27 -10.27 -34.56
CA ILE A 294 7.32 -9.76 -35.94
C ILE A 294 7.40 -8.22 -35.94
N LYS A 295 6.65 -7.55 -35.06
CA LYS A 295 6.56 -6.08 -35.07
C LYS A 295 7.73 -5.39 -34.36
N ASN A 296 8.24 -5.98 -33.29
CA ASN A 296 9.31 -5.40 -32.48
C ASN A 296 10.70 -5.95 -32.84
N GLY A 297 10.78 -6.99 -33.68
CA GLY A 297 12.03 -7.65 -34.06
C GLY A 297 12.71 -8.44 -32.94
N THR A 298 12.16 -8.44 -31.72
CA THR A 298 12.72 -9.09 -30.54
C THR A 298 11.65 -9.88 -29.78
N SER A 299 12.08 -10.89 -29.03
CA SER A 299 11.22 -11.64 -28.09
C SER A 299 11.20 -11.05 -26.68
N TYR A 300 11.74 -9.85 -26.49
CA TYR A 300 11.82 -9.20 -25.18
C TYR A 300 10.43 -8.89 -24.62
N LEU A 301 9.54 -8.36 -25.47
CA LEU A 301 8.14 -8.14 -25.11
C LEU A 301 7.32 -9.38 -25.43
N LYS A 302 6.69 -9.94 -24.39
CA LYS A 302 5.77 -11.07 -24.49
C LYS A 302 4.57 -10.84 -23.60
N MET A 303 3.41 -11.26 -24.07
CA MET A 303 2.23 -11.43 -23.26
C MET A 303 2.48 -12.55 -22.24
N VAL A 304 2.35 -12.20 -20.97
CA VAL A 304 2.15 -13.14 -19.88
C VAL A 304 0.64 -13.31 -19.72
N TYR A 305 0.17 -14.55 -19.71
CA TYR A 305 -1.23 -14.83 -19.42
C TYR A 305 -1.37 -15.01 -17.91
N GLU A 306 -1.99 -14.03 -17.28
CA GLU A 306 -2.54 -14.19 -15.93
C GLU A 306 -3.95 -14.74 -16.09
N GLU A 307 -4.26 -15.86 -15.42
CA GLU A 307 -5.49 -16.63 -15.60
C GLU A 307 -6.73 -15.86 -15.11
N VAL A 308 -7.16 -14.85 -15.84
CA VAL A 308 -8.40 -14.13 -15.60
C VAL A 308 -9.53 -14.95 -16.23
N LEU A 309 -10.17 -15.78 -15.41
CA LEU A 309 -11.19 -16.71 -15.88
C LEU A 309 -12.56 -16.03 -16.03
N LEU A 310 -13.25 -16.37 -17.12
CA LEU A 310 -14.66 -16.07 -17.36
C LEU A 310 -15.50 -16.85 -16.31
N PRO A 311 -16.55 -16.26 -15.70
CA PRO A 311 -17.52 -15.37 -16.35
C PRO A 311 -17.81 -14.02 -15.72
N VAL A 312 -17.18 -13.67 -14.60
CA VAL A 312 -17.45 -12.42 -13.89
C VAL A 312 -16.17 -11.61 -13.72
N CYS A 313 -16.23 -10.34 -14.10
CA CYS A 313 -15.14 -9.38 -13.90
C CYS A 313 -15.64 -8.28 -12.96
N PHE A 314 -14.97 -8.11 -11.82
CA PHE A 314 -15.18 -6.99 -10.92
C PHE A 314 -14.00 -6.03 -11.05
N THR A 315 -14.23 -4.88 -11.67
CA THR A 315 -13.21 -3.83 -11.81
C THR A 315 -13.69 -2.56 -11.13
N GLY A 316 -12.77 -1.89 -10.41
CA GLY A 316 -13.09 -0.65 -9.69
C GLY A 316 -13.97 -0.85 -8.45
N ILE A 317 -14.06 -2.07 -7.90
CA ILE A 317 -14.70 -2.34 -6.60
C ILE A 317 -13.59 -2.48 -5.57
N ASP A 318 -13.38 -1.43 -4.80
CA ASP A 318 -12.28 -1.38 -3.84
C ASP A 318 -12.77 -1.78 -2.45
N THR A 319 -12.98 -3.07 -2.18
CA THR A 319 -13.39 -3.53 -0.83
C THR A 319 -12.25 -3.48 0.18
N VAL A 320 -11.00 -3.51 -0.29
CA VAL A 320 -9.79 -3.47 0.54
C VAL A 320 -9.01 -2.20 0.19
N LYS A 321 -9.36 -1.10 0.85
CA LYS A 321 -8.61 0.17 0.81
C LYS A 321 -8.28 0.62 2.21
N GLN A 322 -7.10 1.20 2.35
CA GLN A 322 -6.62 1.74 3.62
C GLN A 322 -7.60 2.79 4.17
N GLY A 323 -8.00 2.66 5.43
CA GLY A 323 -8.90 3.56 6.17
C GLY A 323 -10.40 3.30 5.97
N GLN A 324 -10.80 2.20 5.32
CA GLN A 324 -12.21 1.78 5.27
C GLN A 324 -12.60 0.96 6.51
N THR A 325 -13.86 1.05 6.92
CA THR A 325 -14.37 0.31 8.08
C THR A 325 -14.65 -1.15 7.75
N GLU A 326 -14.72 -2.01 8.79
CA GLU A 326 -15.08 -3.41 8.59
C GLU A 326 -16.49 -3.58 8.03
N LEU A 327 -17.42 -2.67 8.35
CA LEU A 327 -18.76 -2.62 7.73
C LEU A 327 -18.67 -2.51 6.21
N PHE A 328 -17.81 -1.61 5.70
CA PHE A 328 -17.63 -1.40 4.27
C PHE A 328 -17.08 -2.67 3.60
N ARG A 329 -16.07 -3.31 4.22
CA ARG A 329 -15.50 -4.58 3.75
C ARG A 329 -16.56 -5.68 3.76
N PHE A 330 -17.31 -5.83 4.86
CA PHE A 330 -18.37 -6.83 5.00
C PHE A 330 -19.43 -6.71 3.90
N ILE A 331 -19.96 -5.51 3.66
CA ILE A 331 -20.98 -5.28 2.63
C ILE A 331 -20.43 -5.65 1.25
N GLY A 332 -19.23 -5.18 0.91
CA GLY A 332 -18.61 -5.48 -0.37
C GLY A 332 -18.34 -6.96 -0.59
N GLU A 333 -17.70 -7.63 0.36
CA GLU A 333 -17.39 -9.07 0.29
C GLU A 333 -18.66 -9.92 0.25
N LYS A 334 -19.68 -9.56 1.04
CA LYS A 334 -20.95 -10.26 1.06
C LYS A 334 -21.66 -10.15 -0.28
N ILE A 335 -21.80 -8.94 -0.85
CA ILE A 335 -22.41 -8.77 -2.18
C ILE A 335 -21.65 -9.62 -3.21
N MET A 336 -20.32 -9.54 -3.25
CA MET A 336 -19.51 -10.32 -4.20
C MET A 336 -19.73 -11.83 -4.05
N ARG A 337 -19.70 -12.35 -2.82
CA ARG A 337 -19.88 -13.78 -2.55
C ARG A 337 -21.28 -14.27 -2.94
N GLU A 338 -22.33 -13.53 -2.59
CA GLU A 338 -23.71 -13.90 -2.92
C GLU A 338 -23.97 -13.83 -4.43
N VAL A 339 -23.39 -12.85 -5.12
CA VAL A 339 -23.50 -12.71 -6.58
C VAL A 339 -22.77 -13.84 -7.32
N MET A 340 -21.61 -14.28 -6.80
CA MET A 340 -20.83 -15.37 -7.38
C MET A 340 -21.32 -16.77 -7.00
N ASN A 341 -22.29 -16.89 -6.09
CA ASN A 341 -22.82 -18.17 -5.70
C ASN A 341 -23.52 -18.86 -6.90
N ILE A 342 -23.12 -20.11 -7.18
CA ILE A 342 -23.65 -20.86 -8.32
C ILE A 342 -25.15 -21.10 -8.23
N ASP A 343 -25.70 -21.22 -7.04
CA ASP A 343 -27.13 -21.46 -6.82
C ASP A 343 -27.93 -20.16 -6.70
N ASN A 344 -27.27 -19.00 -6.89
CA ASN A 344 -27.95 -17.73 -6.79
C ASN A 344 -28.98 -17.56 -7.92
N THR A 345 -30.22 -17.33 -7.50
CA THR A 345 -31.38 -17.00 -8.36
C THR A 345 -31.82 -15.55 -8.23
N ARG A 346 -31.27 -14.81 -7.24
CA ARG A 346 -31.64 -13.42 -6.95
C ARG A 346 -30.95 -12.46 -7.90
N THR A 347 -31.61 -11.34 -8.18
CA THR A 347 -31.00 -10.24 -8.91
C THR A 347 -29.93 -9.54 -8.05
N ILE A 348 -28.98 -8.86 -8.69
CA ILE A 348 -27.97 -8.07 -7.97
C ILE A 348 -28.65 -7.03 -7.07
N TYR A 349 -29.72 -6.41 -7.56
CA TYR A 349 -30.51 -5.44 -6.80
C TYR A 349 -31.01 -6.02 -5.48
N GLN A 350 -31.63 -7.21 -5.54
CA GLN A 350 -32.11 -7.91 -4.35
C GLN A 350 -30.98 -8.28 -3.39
N ILE A 351 -29.82 -8.69 -3.91
CA ILE A 351 -28.65 -9.02 -3.08
C ILE A 351 -28.15 -7.78 -2.34
N VAL A 352 -28.01 -6.66 -3.06
CA VAL A 352 -27.56 -5.38 -2.48
C VAL A 352 -28.56 -4.88 -1.43
N GLU A 353 -29.85 -4.90 -1.75
CA GLU A 353 -30.92 -4.49 -0.83
C GLU A 353 -30.93 -5.36 0.44
N ASN A 354 -30.91 -6.68 0.28
CA ASN A 354 -30.88 -7.62 1.41
C ASN A 354 -29.62 -7.43 2.26
N THR A 355 -28.46 -7.21 1.63
CA THR A 355 -27.20 -7.00 2.35
C THR A 355 -27.23 -5.70 3.16
N LEU A 356 -27.78 -4.61 2.60
CA LEU A 356 -27.96 -3.34 3.32
C LEU A 356 -28.97 -3.47 4.46
N ARG A 357 -30.08 -4.18 4.23
CA ARG A 357 -31.11 -4.43 5.24
C ARG A 357 -30.61 -5.32 6.39
N GLU A 358 -29.73 -6.27 6.10
CA GLU A 358 -29.04 -7.05 7.13
C GLU A 358 -28.04 -6.18 7.88
N ALA A 359 -27.21 -5.41 7.17
CA ALA A 359 -26.22 -4.54 7.78
C ALA A 359 -26.84 -3.48 8.71
N SER A 360 -28.05 -3.00 8.42
CA SER A 360 -28.75 -2.04 9.28
C SER A 360 -29.36 -2.66 10.54
N LYS A 361 -29.68 -3.96 10.52
CA LYS A 361 -30.28 -4.70 11.65
C LYS A 361 -29.26 -5.45 12.49
N LYS A 362 -28.10 -5.75 11.94
CA LYS A 362 -27.04 -6.48 12.60
C LYS A 362 -26.52 -5.69 13.80
N GLN A 363 -26.28 -6.38 14.90
CA GLN A 363 -25.54 -5.82 16.03
C GLN A 363 -24.05 -5.83 15.67
N TRP A 364 -23.45 -4.64 15.63
CA TRP A 364 -22.05 -4.45 15.29
C TRP A 364 -21.22 -4.23 16.55
N ASP A 365 -20.01 -4.80 16.56
CA ASP A 365 -19.04 -4.48 17.61
C ASP A 365 -18.44 -3.09 17.38
N PHE A 366 -18.12 -2.39 18.46
CA PHE A 366 -17.58 -1.03 18.44
C PHE A 366 -16.32 -0.94 17.58
N ASN A 367 -15.43 -1.93 17.69
CA ASN A 367 -14.14 -1.91 16.99
C ASN A 367 -14.30 -1.98 15.45
N GLN A 368 -15.45 -2.43 14.95
CA GLN A 368 -15.72 -2.58 13.51
C GLN A 368 -15.93 -1.25 12.79
N PHE A 369 -16.10 -0.16 13.54
CA PHE A 369 -16.29 1.21 13.02
C PHE A 369 -15.06 2.09 13.15
N VAL A 370 -13.98 1.57 13.76
CA VAL A 370 -12.72 2.30 13.89
C VAL A 370 -12.16 2.53 12.50
N ALA A 371 -12.03 3.80 12.14
CA ALA A 371 -11.40 4.26 10.91
C ALA A 371 -10.05 4.90 11.24
N MET A 372 -9.21 5.06 10.24
CA MET A 372 -7.91 5.70 10.40
C MET A 372 -7.76 6.92 9.51
N ALA A 373 -7.04 7.91 10.03
CA ALA A 373 -6.68 9.12 9.31
C ALA A 373 -5.20 9.44 9.57
N THR A 374 -4.59 10.25 8.70
CA THR A 374 -3.23 10.76 8.91
C THR A 374 -3.29 12.23 9.26
N TRP A 375 -2.62 12.62 10.33
CA TRP A 375 -2.48 14.04 10.67
C TRP A 375 -1.32 14.66 9.88
N LYS A 376 -1.59 15.67 9.04
CA LYS A 376 -0.57 16.44 8.33
C LYS A 376 -0.93 17.93 8.45
N PRO A 377 -0.27 18.72 9.32
CA PRO A 377 -0.64 20.12 9.58
C PRO A 377 -0.52 20.98 8.32
N ASN A 378 0.46 20.69 7.47
CA ASN A 378 0.74 21.44 6.23
C ASN A 378 -0.22 21.11 5.07
N LYS A 379 -1.19 20.20 5.27
CA LYS A 379 -2.15 19.80 4.23
C LYS A 379 -3.53 20.37 4.57
N ASP A 380 -4.18 21.02 3.59
CA ASP A 380 -5.54 21.57 3.74
C ASP A 380 -6.59 20.45 3.82
N ASN A 381 -6.68 19.80 4.97
CA ASN A 381 -7.75 18.87 5.31
C ASN A 381 -8.57 19.45 6.46
N LYS A 382 -9.49 20.35 6.12
CA LYS A 382 -10.38 21.06 7.06
C LYS A 382 -11.09 20.15 8.06
N CYS A 383 -11.42 18.92 7.67
CA CYS A 383 -12.09 17.97 8.56
C CYS A 383 -11.16 17.50 9.68
N ILE A 384 -9.96 17.03 9.32
CA ILE A 384 -8.99 16.55 10.31
C ILE A 384 -8.44 17.72 11.14
N GLN A 385 -8.18 18.88 10.53
CA GLN A 385 -7.69 20.07 11.24
C GLN A 385 -8.65 20.47 12.36
N ARG A 386 -9.95 20.63 12.05
CA ARG A 386 -10.97 20.97 13.06
C ARG A 386 -11.12 19.91 14.14
N PHE A 387 -11.06 18.63 13.76
CA PHE A 387 -11.10 17.53 14.73
C PHE A 387 -9.92 17.63 15.70
N ILE A 388 -8.70 17.80 15.18
CA ILE A 388 -7.49 17.90 15.99
C ILE A 388 -7.54 19.17 16.85
N GLU A 389 -7.92 20.33 16.31
CA GLU A 389 -8.10 21.58 17.05
C GLU A 389 -9.03 21.40 18.25
N ARG A 390 -10.21 20.80 18.05
CA ARG A 390 -11.14 20.50 19.14
C ARG A 390 -10.57 19.51 20.15
N MET A 391 -9.84 18.50 19.70
CA MET A 391 -9.19 17.54 20.60
C MET A 391 -8.07 18.18 21.42
N LYS A 392 -7.40 19.22 20.90
CA LYS A 392 -6.36 19.92 21.65
C LYS A 392 -6.90 20.62 22.88
N GLU A 393 -8.13 21.15 22.81
CA GLU A 393 -8.74 21.91 23.90
C GLU A 393 -8.93 21.07 25.17
N ASN A 394 -9.22 19.77 25.02
CA ASN A 394 -9.56 18.88 26.14
C ASN A 394 -8.56 17.72 26.34
N TYR A 395 -7.77 17.36 25.32
CA TYR A 395 -6.94 16.15 25.29
C TYR A 395 -5.58 16.39 24.60
N GLU A 396 -4.85 17.43 25.01
CA GLU A 396 -3.56 17.81 24.41
C GLU A 396 -2.55 16.65 24.37
N ASN A 397 -2.53 15.83 25.41
CA ASN A 397 -1.67 14.65 25.56
C ASN A 397 -1.99 13.48 24.62
N LYS A 398 -3.14 13.47 23.94
CA LYS A 398 -3.53 12.41 22.98
C LYS A 398 -3.30 12.80 21.52
N ILE A 399 -2.81 14.00 21.23
CA ILE A 399 -2.63 14.48 19.85
C ILE A 399 -1.54 13.64 19.14
N PRO A 400 -1.80 13.13 17.93
CA PRO A 400 -0.78 12.44 17.14
C PRO A 400 0.30 13.40 16.63
N ASP A 401 1.56 12.93 16.58
CA ASP A 401 2.61 13.66 15.87
C ASP A 401 2.28 13.85 14.38
N SER A 402 2.81 14.94 13.82
CA SER A 402 2.72 15.23 12.38
C SER A 402 3.21 14.05 11.52
N GLY A 403 2.44 13.71 10.49
CA GLY A 403 2.70 12.60 9.58
C GLY A 403 2.25 11.23 10.10
N LYS A 404 1.82 11.10 11.36
CA LYS A 404 1.38 9.81 11.92
C LYS A 404 -0.10 9.55 11.66
N HIS A 405 -0.43 8.25 11.59
CA HIS A 405 -1.82 7.78 11.58
C HIS A 405 -2.41 7.86 12.99
N PHE A 406 -3.72 8.07 13.07
CA PHE A 406 -4.52 7.98 14.27
C PHE A 406 -5.87 7.33 13.96
N SER A 407 -6.42 6.66 14.96
CA SER A 407 -7.74 6.03 14.87
C SER A 407 -8.83 7.00 15.31
N TYR A 408 -9.99 6.93 14.66
CA TYR A 408 -11.16 7.72 15.02
C TYR A 408 -12.45 6.93 14.75
N ILE A 409 -13.52 7.34 15.41
CA ILE A 409 -14.88 6.84 15.19
C ILE A 409 -15.84 8.02 15.04
N VAL A 410 -16.97 7.85 14.35
CA VAL A 410 -18.00 8.88 14.22
C VAL A 410 -19.19 8.51 15.10
N VAL A 411 -19.45 9.38 16.08
CA VAL A 411 -20.52 9.20 17.06
C VAL A 411 -21.80 9.93 16.63
N LYS A 412 -22.91 9.54 17.23
CA LYS A 412 -24.20 10.19 17.08
C LYS A 412 -24.25 11.39 18.01
N GLY A 413 -24.56 12.56 17.45
CA GLY A 413 -24.76 13.79 18.23
C GLY A 413 -25.87 14.64 17.62
N GLU A 414 -26.38 15.56 18.43
CA GLU A 414 -27.35 16.55 17.98
C GLU A 414 -26.67 17.64 17.12
N ARG A 415 -27.44 18.25 16.22
CA ARG A 415 -26.92 19.37 15.43
C ARG A 415 -26.82 20.61 16.31
N TYR A 416 -25.63 21.18 16.35
CA TYR A 416 -25.39 22.48 16.98
C TYR A 416 -26.20 23.58 16.29
N ARG A 417 -26.72 24.50 17.09
CA ARG A 417 -27.31 25.75 16.62
C ARG A 417 -26.27 26.85 16.71
N ASP A 418 -26.28 27.76 15.74
CA ASP A 418 -25.50 28.98 15.83
C ASP A 418 -26.10 29.94 16.87
N LYS A 419 -25.42 31.07 17.08
CA LYS A 419 -25.85 32.13 18.00
C LYS A 419 -27.23 32.73 17.63
N ASN A 420 -27.70 32.49 16.40
CA ASN A 420 -28.96 32.97 15.87
C ASN A 420 -30.05 31.87 15.89
N GLY A 421 -29.78 30.71 16.50
CA GLY A 421 -30.71 29.58 16.59
C GLY A 421 -30.82 28.74 15.30
N GLN A 422 -30.08 29.06 14.24
CA GLN A 422 -30.07 28.33 12.98
C GLN A 422 -29.21 27.07 13.11
N LEU A 423 -29.70 25.95 12.57
CA LEU A 423 -28.96 24.68 12.60
C LEU A 423 -27.71 24.78 11.74
N ILE A 424 -26.55 24.55 12.35
CA ILE A 424 -25.27 24.52 11.65
C ILE A 424 -25.25 23.29 10.72
N PRO A 425 -24.75 23.41 9.48
CA PRO A 425 -24.55 22.27 8.60
C PRO A 425 -23.72 21.20 9.30
N ARG A 426 -24.17 19.94 9.23
CA ARG A 426 -23.48 18.82 9.86
C ARG A 426 -22.07 18.66 9.27
N ARG A 427 -21.03 18.83 10.09
CA ARG A 427 -19.62 18.59 9.70
C ARG A 427 -19.16 17.33 10.40
N ASN A 428 -18.55 16.41 9.67
CA ASN A 428 -18.10 15.13 10.26
C ASN A 428 -17.09 15.33 11.41
N ALA A 429 -16.22 16.35 11.31
CA ALA A 429 -15.21 16.68 12.32
C ALA A 429 -15.78 16.88 13.73
N ASP A 430 -17.00 17.42 13.82
CA ASP A 430 -17.66 17.76 15.08
C ASP A 430 -18.14 16.49 15.82
N TYR A 431 -18.27 15.37 15.10
CA TYR A 431 -18.74 14.08 15.64
C TYR A 431 -17.67 12.99 15.58
N MET A 432 -16.45 13.31 15.19
CA MET A 432 -15.33 12.36 15.21
C MET A 432 -14.77 12.25 16.62
N GLU A 433 -14.48 11.07 17.14
CA GLU A 433 -13.93 10.88 18.49
C GLU A 433 -12.76 9.89 18.46
N PHE A 434 -11.84 10.01 19.44
CA PHE A 434 -10.86 8.96 19.65
C PHE A 434 -11.58 7.69 20.19
N PRO A 435 -11.26 6.48 19.69
CA PRO A 435 -11.98 5.26 20.06
C PRO A 435 -12.03 5.00 21.57
N ASP A 436 -10.94 5.29 22.26
CA ASP A 436 -10.74 5.18 23.70
C ASP A 436 -11.64 6.17 24.48
N ILE A 437 -11.76 7.43 24.04
CA ILE A 437 -12.68 8.42 24.63
C ILE A 437 -14.13 8.00 24.41
N ALA A 438 -14.48 7.59 23.18
CA ALA A 438 -15.83 7.17 22.87
C ALA A 438 -16.26 5.92 23.67
N LYS A 439 -15.33 5.01 23.99
CA LYS A 439 -15.56 3.87 24.89
C LYS A 439 -15.77 4.33 26.34
N GLU A 440 -14.90 5.21 26.84
CA GLU A 440 -14.96 5.72 28.22
C GLU A 440 -16.30 6.40 28.52
N PHE A 441 -16.78 7.23 27.59
CA PHE A 441 -18.05 7.94 27.73
C PHE A 441 -19.26 7.18 27.15
N ASN A 442 -19.09 5.90 26.77
CA ASN A 442 -20.13 5.05 26.19
C ASN A 442 -20.95 5.74 25.08
N MET A 443 -20.25 6.44 24.17
CA MET A 443 -20.87 7.23 23.12
C MET A 443 -21.50 6.34 22.06
N LYS A 444 -22.73 6.67 21.63
CA LYS A 444 -23.44 5.90 20.60
C LYS A 444 -22.87 6.17 19.21
N ILE A 445 -22.61 5.13 18.44
CA ILE A 445 -22.08 5.21 17.07
C ILE A 445 -23.18 5.66 16.09
N ASP A 446 -22.85 6.51 15.12
CA ASP A 446 -23.77 6.85 14.03
C ASP A 446 -23.68 5.82 12.89
N ILE A 447 -24.44 4.73 13.00
CA ILE A 447 -24.48 3.67 11.97
C ILE A 447 -24.90 4.22 10.60
N ASN A 448 -25.80 5.21 10.56
CA ASN A 448 -26.30 5.77 9.30
C ASN A 448 -25.19 6.48 8.53
N TYR A 449 -24.31 7.21 9.23
CA TYR A 449 -23.13 7.81 8.61
C TYR A 449 -22.28 6.78 7.87
N TYR A 450 -22.03 5.62 8.49
CA TYR A 450 -21.22 4.58 7.89
C TYR A 450 -21.95 3.84 6.76
N LEU A 451 -23.25 3.57 6.89
CA LEU A 451 -24.06 3.00 5.81
C LEU A 451 -24.08 3.92 4.59
N GLU A 452 -24.21 5.24 4.78
CA GLU A 452 -24.19 6.21 3.69
C GLU A 452 -22.87 6.15 2.90
N LYS A 453 -21.73 5.94 3.58
CA LYS A 453 -20.43 5.74 2.91
C LYS A 453 -20.38 4.49 2.03
N THR A 454 -21.17 3.47 2.35
CA THR A 454 -21.26 2.23 1.55
C THR A 454 -22.18 2.36 0.33
N VAL A 455 -23.01 3.41 0.24
CA VAL A 455 -23.90 3.62 -0.92
C VAL A 455 -23.10 3.75 -2.21
N GLY A 456 -21.97 4.47 -2.18
CA GLY A 456 -21.09 4.62 -3.33
C GLY A 456 -20.44 3.30 -3.79
N LEU A 457 -20.31 2.32 -2.89
CA LEU A 457 -19.88 0.96 -3.22
C LEU A 457 -21.04 0.17 -3.85
N CYS A 458 -22.21 0.18 -3.19
CA CYS A 458 -23.42 -0.51 -3.65
C CYS A 458 -23.86 -0.06 -5.04
N ALA A 459 -23.81 1.26 -5.30
CA ALA A 459 -24.12 1.84 -6.59
C ALA A 459 -23.27 1.23 -7.72
N ARG A 460 -22.00 0.89 -7.48
CA ARG A 460 -21.13 0.29 -8.50
C ARG A 460 -21.62 -1.09 -8.96
N PHE A 461 -22.35 -1.81 -8.13
CA PHE A 461 -22.92 -3.12 -8.49
C PHE A 461 -24.20 -3.00 -9.32
N ILE A 462 -25.06 -2.02 -9.04
CA ILE A 462 -26.39 -1.89 -9.67
C ILE A 462 -26.45 -0.89 -10.82
N ASN A 463 -25.39 -0.14 -11.07
CA ASN A 463 -25.37 0.93 -12.08
C ASN A 463 -25.68 0.46 -13.51
N ASN A 464 -25.58 -0.85 -13.80
CA ASN A 464 -25.90 -1.40 -15.12
C ASN A 464 -27.39 -1.64 -15.34
N ASP A 465 -28.22 -1.55 -14.30
CA ASP A 465 -29.67 -1.67 -14.45
C ASP A 465 -30.19 -0.44 -15.23
N ASP A 466 -31.06 -0.70 -16.20
CA ASP A 466 -31.62 0.34 -17.08
C ASP A 466 -32.31 1.46 -16.29
N LYS A 467 -32.82 1.17 -15.08
CA LYS A 467 -33.41 2.16 -14.17
C LYS A 467 -32.46 3.28 -13.74
N TYR A 468 -31.15 3.03 -13.76
CA TYR A 468 -30.12 3.98 -13.32
C TYR A 468 -29.30 4.56 -14.48
N GLN A 469 -29.58 4.15 -15.71
CA GLN A 469 -28.92 4.67 -16.90
C GLN A 469 -29.52 6.02 -17.33
N PRO A 470 -28.71 7.03 -17.67
CA PRO A 470 -29.24 8.29 -18.19
C PRO A 470 -29.95 8.07 -19.54
N LEU A 471 -31.07 8.77 -19.75
CA LEU A 471 -31.81 8.80 -21.03
C LEU A 471 -30.85 9.09 -22.20
N LEU A 472 -31.04 8.34 -23.30
CA LEU A 472 -30.16 8.27 -24.48
C LEU A 472 -29.66 9.63 -25.01
N HIS A 473 -30.46 10.70 -24.91
CA HIS A 473 -30.11 12.03 -25.38
C HIS A 473 -28.95 12.69 -24.61
N ILE A 474 -28.66 12.27 -23.37
CA ILE A 474 -27.55 12.82 -22.54
C ILE A 474 -26.23 12.06 -22.77
N ARG A 475 -26.24 10.88 -23.41
CA ARG A 475 -25.02 10.08 -23.64
C ARG A 475 -24.02 10.74 -24.59
N LEU A 476 -24.49 11.52 -25.56
CA LEU A 476 -23.61 12.15 -26.57
C LEU A 476 -22.81 13.35 -26.01
N CYS A 477 -23.40 14.15 -25.12
CA CYS A 477 -22.74 15.35 -24.56
C CYS A 477 -21.62 15.04 -23.54
N ASN A 478 -21.65 13.88 -22.87
CA ASN A 478 -20.68 13.54 -21.84
C ASN A 478 -19.37 12.92 -22.37
N SER A 479 -19.27 12.68 -23.69
CA SER A 479 -18.05 12.14 -24.34
C SER A 479 -16.84 13.10 -24.27
N LYS A 480 -17.06 14.39 -23.99
CA LYS A 480 -16.01 15.42 -23.86
C LYS A 480 -15.58 15.74 -22.41
N ILE A 481 -16.14 15.08 -21.39
CA ILE A 481 -15.72 15.32 -20.01
C ILE A 481 -14.44 14.54 -19.71
N ARG A 482 -13.33 15.26 -19.77
CA ARG A 482 -11.99 14.97 -19.23
C ARG A 482 -12.02 13.87 -18.15
N MET A 483 -11.78 12.62 -18.54
CA MET A 483 -11.69 11.48 -17.63
C MET A 483 -10.50 11.65 -16.69
N LYS A 484 -10.73 12.26 -15.52
CA LYS A 484 -9.82 12.15 -14.38
C LYS A 484 -9.74 10.67 -14.01
N LYS A 485 -8.53 10.08 -14.07
CA LYS A 485 -8.15 8.73 -13.61
C LYS A 485 -8.94 8.29 -12.36
N ARG A 486 -10.10 7.67 -12.58
CA ARG A 486 -10.85 6.85 -11.62
C ARG A 486 -11.53 5.79 -12.46
N SER A 487 -10.96 4.60 -12.43
CA SER A 487 -11.42 3.39 -13.10
C SER A 487 -12.92 3.21 -12.87
N ARG A 488 -13.72 3.53 -13.89
CA ARG A 488 -15.16 3.25 -13.94
C ARG A 488 -15.35 2.19 -15.01
N LEU A 489 -15.92 1.05 -14.61
CA LEU A 489 -16.58 -0.04 -15.37
C LEU A 489 -16.23 -1.35 -14.64
N MET A 490 -17.01 -2.44 -14.60
CA MET A 490 -18.42 -2.72 -14.92
C MET A 490 -18.67 -4.18 -14.44
N PHE A 491 -19.82 -4.49 -13.81
CA PHE A 491 -20.21 -5.89 -13.58
C PHE A 491 -20.88 -6.45 -14.85
N ILE A 492 -20.20 -7.34 -15.59
CA ILE A 492 -20.77 -7.97 -16.79
C ILE A 492 -20.80 -9.48 -16.58
N PRO A 493 -21.91 -10.03 -16.06
CA PRO A 493 -22.12 -11.47 -16.09
C PRO A 493 -22.49 -11.86 -17.52
N ARG A 494 -22.04 -13.04 -17.97
CA ARG A 494 -22.63 -13.68 -19.16
C ARG A 494 -24.03 -14.18 -18.76
N THR A 495 -25.00 -13.27 -18.68
CA THR A 495 -26.40 -13.59 -18.36
C THR A 495 -27.08 -14.03 -19.64
N ARG A 496 -26.98 -15.32 -19.97
CA ARG A 496 -27.98 -15.95 -20.83
C ARG A 496 -29.00 -16.59 -19.89
N GLN A 497 -30.12 -15.89 -19.67
CA GLN A 497 -31.31 -16.53 -19.11
C GLN A 497 -31.69 -17.67 -20.05
N LYS A 498 -32.18 -18.79 -19.49
CA LYS A 498 -32.89 -19.79 -20.29
C LYS A 498 -33.97 -19.02 -21.04
N ILE A 499 -33.86 -18.97 -22.37
CA ILE A 499 -34.99 -18.53 -23.19
C ILE A 499 -36.03 -19.63 -22.97
N ALA A 500 -37.08 -19.29 -22.23
CA ALA A 500 -38.22 -20.15 -21.99
C ALA A 500 -39.06 -20.26 -23.27
#